data_AF-A0A2S4KQ20-F1
#
_entry.id   AF-A0A2S4KQ20-F1
#
_cell.length_a   1.000
_cell.length_b   1.000
_cell.length_c   1.000
_cell.angle_alpha   90.00
_cell.angle_beta   90.00
_cell.angle_gamma   90.00
#
_symmetry.space_group_name_H-M   'P 1'
#
loop_
_entity.id
_entity.type
_entity.pdbx_description
1 polymer ?
#
loop_
_entity_poly.entity_id
_entity_poly.type
_entity_poly.pdbx_seq_one_letter_code
_entity_poly.pdbx_strand_id
1 'polypeptide(L)'
;MLTWQKYDVEVDIWSAGCIFAEMLEGKPLFPGKDHVNQFSIITELLGTPPDDVINTIASENTLRFVKSLPKRERQPLKDKFKNADAAGEPRASSGAVRWAETDPDLAAIDLLERMLVFDPKKRITATDALAHEYLAPYHDPSDEPVADEKFDWSFNDADLPVDTWKIMMYSEILEYHNVDSNPQAMEDQQFNGQ
;
A
#
# COMPACT_ATOMS: atom_id res chain seq x y z
N MET A 1 -15.09 -7.52 -3.03
CA MET A 1 -13.65 -7.27 -3.18
C MET A 1 -13.02 -8.59 -3.57
N LEU A 2 -12.23 -8.66 -4.64
CA LEU A 2 -11.71 -9.90 -5.22
C LEU A 2 -11.00 -10.71 -4.12
N THR A 3 -11.63 -11.79 -3.67
CA THR A 3 -11.10 -12.68 -2.62
C THR A 3 -9.94 -13.46 -3.20
N TRP A 4 -8.76 -12.85 -3.24
CA TRP A 4 -7.51 -13.59 -3.38
C TRP A 4 -7.36 -14.45 -2.14
N GLN A 5 -7.06 -15.73 -2.34
CA GLN A 5 -6.93 -16.70 -1.25
C GLN A 5 -5.71 -16.42 -0.33
N LYS A 6 -4.85 -15.48 -0.72
CA LYS A 6 -3.74 -14.96 0.09
C LYS A 6 -3.61 -13.46 -0.16
N TYR A 7 -4.00 -12.65 0.81
CA TYR A 7 -3.58 -11.25 0.91
C TYR A 7 -2.15 -11.27 1.43
N ASP A 8 -1.26 -10.54 0.74
CA ASP A 8 0.15 -10.43 1.08
C ASP A 8 0.60 -9.00 0.73
N VAL A 9 1.86 -8.66 1.04
CA VAL A 9 2.39 -7.28 1.00
C VAL A 9 2.23 -6.57 -0.34
N GLU A 10 2.08 -7.30 -1.45
CA GLU A 10 1.87 -6.70 -2.78
C GLU A 10 0.52 -5.99 -2.92
N VAL A 11 -0.44 -6.26 -2.02
CA VAL A 11 -1.71 -5.52 -1.93
C VAL A 11 -1.46 -4.07 -1.52
N ASP A 12 -0.48 -3.82 -0.66
CA ASP A 12 -0.13 -2.46 -0.24
C ASP A 12 0.49 -1.65 -1.37
N ILE A 13 1.22 -2.29 -2.29
CA ILE A 13 1.76 -1.64 -3.49
C ILE A 13 0.64 -1.12 -4.40
N TRP A 14 -0.48 -1.83 -4.51
CA TRP A 14 -1.64 -1.32 -5.27
C TRP A 14 -2.22 -0.06 -4.61
N SER A 15 -2.34 -0.07 -3.28
CA SER A 15 -2.83 1.08 -2.51
C SER A 15 -1.88 2.28 -2.65
N ALA A 16 -0.57 2.05 -2.53
CA ALA A 16 0.45 3.07 -2.74
C ALA A 16 0.42 3.62 -4.17
N GLY A 17 0.17 2.79 -5.19
CA GLY A 17 -0.04 3.23 -6.57
C GLY A 17 -1.28 4.12 -6.71
N CYS A 18 -2.38 3.81 -6.02
CA CYS A 18 -3.58 4.68 -6.02
C CYS A 18 -3.29 6.04 -5.37
N ILE A 19 -2.57 6.06 -4.24
CA ILE A 19 -2.16 7.30 -3.55
C ILE A 19 -1.21 8.10 -4.45
N PHE A 20 -0.25 7.44 -5.09
CA PHE A 20 0.70 8.10 -5.97
C PHE A 20 -0.01 8.75 -7.17
N ALA A 21 -0.93 8.03 -7.82
CA ALA A 21 -1.78 8.58 -8.86
C ALA A 21 -2.63 9.77 -8.38
N GLU A 22 -3.17 9.71 -7.16
CA GLU A 22 -3.92 10.81 -6.57
C GLU A 22 -3.06 12.03 -6.29
N MET A 23 -1.80 11.85 -5.87
CA MET A 23 -0.84 12.96 -5.75
C MET A 23 -0.53 13.61 -7.11
N LEU A 24 -0.50 12.83 -8.20
CA LEU A 24 -0.29 13.35 -9.55
C LEU A 24 -1.54 14.05 -10.12
N GLU A 25 -2.76 13.51 -9.90
CA GLU A 25 -4.00 14.05 -10.48
C GLU A 25 -4.73 15.05 -9.57
N GLY A 26 -4.37 15.12 -8.29
CA GLY A 26 -5.05 15.91 -7.26
C GLY A 26 -6.44 15.40 -6.86
N LYS A 27 -6.80 14.18 -7.27
CA LYS A 27 -8.08 13.52 -6.95
C LYS A 27 -7.94 12.00 -7.01
N PRO A 28 -8.84 11.24 -6.35
CA PRO A 28 -8.76 9.78 -6.31
C PRO A 28 -8.78 9.15 -7.71
N LEU A 29 -7.87 8.20 -7.96
CA LEU A 29 -7.77 7.50 -9.25
C LEU A 29 -9.00 6.63 -9.54
N PHE A 30 -9.50 5.90 -8.52
CA PHE A 30 -10.62 4.96 -8.66
C PHE A 30 -11.73 5.24 -7.62
N PRO A 31 -12.56 6.29 -7.82
CA PRO A 31 -13.64 6.66 -6.90
C PRO A 31 -14.91 5.82 -7.12
N GLY A 32 -14.88 4.53 -6.81
CA GLY A 32 -16.03 3.66 -7.00
C GLY A 32 -17.09 3.81 -5.92
N LYS A 33 -18.37 3.68 -6.32
CA LYS A 33 -19.53 3.83 -5.43
C LYS A 33 -19.94 2.52 -4.73
N ASP A 34 -19.57 1.40 -5.35
CA ASP A 34 -19.79 0.04 -4.86
C ASP A 34 -18.75 -0.89 -5.51
N HIS A 35 -18.74 -2.17 -5.14
CA HIS A 35 -17.74 -3.12 -5.62
C HIS A 35 -17.81 -3.44 -7.13
N VAL A 36 -19.00 -3.36 -7.74
CA VAL A 36 -19.21 -3.56 -9.18
C VAL A 36 -18.69 -2.36 -9.95
N ASN A 37 -19.08 -1.16 -9.50
CA ASN A 37 -18.62 0.09 -10.07
C ASN A 37 -17.10 0.26 -9.90
N GLN A 38 -16.55 -0.07 -8.74
CA GLN A 38 -15.10 -0.05 -8.47
C GLN A 38 -14.34 -0.94 -9.47
N PHE A 39 -14.83 -2.14 -9.73
CA PHE A 39 -14.18 -3.03 -10.68
C PHE A 39 -14.33 -2.50 -12.12
N SER A 40 -15.50 -1.97 -12.48
CA SER A 40 -15.72 -1.33 -13.77
C SER A 40 -14.69 -0.23 -14.01
N ILE A 41 -14.59 0.78 -13.14
CA ILE A 41 -13.66 1.93 -13.27
C ILE A 41 -12.20 1.49 -13.40
N ILE A 42 -11.77 0.46 -12.66
CA ILE A 42 -10.42 -0.11 -12.77
C ILE A 42 -10.20 -0.65 -14.19
N THR A 43 -11.14 -1.46 -14.71
CA THR A 43 -11.02 -2.02 -16.06
C THR A 43 -11.19 -1.01 -17.19
N GLU A 44 -11.78 0.17 -16.93
CA GLU A 44 -11.83 1.24 -17.93
C GLU A 44 -10.46 1.85 -18.20
N LEU A 45 -9.63 1.94 -17.16
CA LEU A 45 -8.28 2.47 -17.25
C LEU A 45 -7.26 1.39 -17.62
N LEU A 46 -7.24 0.28 -16.88
CA LEU A 46 -6.22 -0.77 -17.02
C LEU A 46 -6.55 -1.82 -18.08
N GLY A 47 -7.76 -1.76 -18.66
CA GLY A 47 -8.27 -2.76 -19.57
C GLY A 47 -8.81 -4.01 -18.86
N THR A 48 -9.22 -4.99 -19.66
CA THR A 48 -9.69 -6.28 -19.13
C THR A 48 -8.54 -7.06 -18.48
N PRO A 49 -8.74 -7.67 -17.29
CA PRO A 49 -7.70 -8.47 -16.67
C PRO A 49 -7.31 -9.65 -17.59
N PRO A 50 -6.02 -10.02 -17.64
CA PRO A 50 -5.56 -11.21 -18.33
C PRO A 50 -6.25 -12.51 -17.85
N ASP A 51 -6.36 -13.52 -18.73
CA ASP A 51 -7.05 -14.78 -18.43
C ASP A 51 -6.41 -15.53 -17.25
N ASP A 52 -5.09 -15.48 -17.10
CA ASP A 52 -4.38 -16.07 -15.95
C ASP A 52 -4.83 -15.44 -14.62
N VAL A 53 -5.09 -14.13 -14.60
CA VAL A 53 -5.67 -13.44 -13.44
C VAL A 53 -7.14 -13.80 -13.24
N ILE A 54 -7.94 -13.84 -14.30
CA ILE A 54 -9.36 -14.19 -14.20
C ILE A 54 -9.53 -15.60 -13.60
N ASN A 55 -8.65 -16.53 -13.95
CA ASN A 55 -8.69 -17.91 -13.50
C ASN A 55 -8.30 -18.07 -12.01
N THR A 56 -7.72 -17.06 -11.34
CA THR A 56 -7.46 -17.11 -9.89
C THR A 56 -8.64 -16.69 -9.03
N ILE A 57 -9.73 -16.17 -9.64
CA ILE A 57 -10.91 -15.73 -8.91
C ILE A 57 -11.66 -16.93 -8.32
N ALA A 58 -11.63 -17.08 -6.99
CA ALA A 58 -12.26 -18.20 -6.30
C ALA A 58 -13.80 -18.15 -6.28
N SER A 59 -14.39 -16.95 -6.34
CA SER A 59 -15.85 -16.77 -6.29
C SER A 59 -16.47 -16.92 -7.68
N GLU A 60 -17.35 -17.91 -7.84
CA GLU A 60 -18.04 -18.16 -9.12
C GLU A 60 -18.90 -16.97 -9.56
N ASN A 61 -19.58 -16.31 -8.62
CA ASN A 61 -20.40 -15.12 -8.91
C ASN A 61 -19.53 -13.98 -9.43
N THR A 62 -18.38 -13.75 -8.80
CA THR A 62 -17.43 -12.73 -9.23
C THR A 62 -16.84 -13.08 -10.59
N LEU A 63 -16.49 -14.35 -10.83
CA LEU A 63 -15.99 -14.81 -12.12
C LEU A 63 -17.00 -14.61 -13.25
N ARG A 64 -18.28 -14.95 -13.04
CA ARG A 64 -19.36 -14.72 -14.01
C ARG A 64 -19.53 -13.23 -14.31
N PHE A 65 -19.49 -12.39 -13.28
CA PHE A 65 -19.56 -10.93 -13.43
C PHE A 65 -18.38 -10.39 -14.26
N VAL A 66 -17.15 -10.74 -13.91
CA VAL A 66 -15.94 -10.30 -14.65
C VAL A 66 -15.99 -10.74 -16.11
N LYS A 67 -16.41 -11.97 -16.38
CA LYS A 67 -16.57 -12.50 -17.76
C LYS A 67 -17.71 -11.83 -18.54
N SER A 68 -18.70 -11.26 -17.86
CA SER A 68 -19.83 -10.56 -18.50
C SER A 68 -19.51 -9.12 -18.89
N LEU A 69 -18.44 -8.54 -18.35
CA LEU A 69 -18.06 -7.17 -18.65
C LEU A 69 -17.53 -7.02 -20.09
N PRO A 70 -17.74 -5.86 -20.72
CA PRO A 70 -17.17 -5.58 -22.04
C PRO A 70 -15.65 -5.70 -22.01
N LYS A 71 -15.07 -6.29 -23.07
CA LYS A 71 -13.61 -6.27 -23.25
C LYS A 71 -13.14 -4.84 -23.50
N ARG A 72 -12.08 -4.43 -22.81
CA ARG A 72 -11.48 -3.09 -22.89
C ARG A 72 -9.98 -3.20 -23.09
N GLU A 73 -9.44 -2.33 -23.93
CA GLU A 73 -8.00 -2.15 -24.07
C GLU A 73 -7.47 -1.26 -22.96
N ARG A 74 -6.21 -1.49 -22.57
CA ARG A 74 -5.51 -0.68 -21.58
C ARG A 74 -5.27 0.72 -22.14
N GLN A 75 -5.62 1.75 -21.37
CA GLN A 75 -5.23 3.11 -21.67
C GLN A 75 -3.80 3.34 -21.17
N PRO A 76 -2.88 3.88 -21.98
CA PRO A 76 -1.55 4.25 -21.51
C PRO A 76 -1.65 5.31 -20.40
N LEU A 77 -1.01 5.09 -19.24
CA LEU A 77 -1.14 6.04 -18.13
C LEU A 77 -0.55 7.40 -18.50
N LYS A 78 0.49 7.42 -19.33
CA LYS A 78 1.05 8.66 -19.91
C LYS A 78 -0.02 9.56 -20.55
N ASP A 79 -1.06 8.98 -21.16
CA ASP A 79 -2.12 9.73 -21.84
C ASP A 79 -3.16 10.26 -20.85
N LYS A 80 -3.39 9.51 -19.76
CA LYS A 80 -4.28 9.87 -18.66
C LYS A 80 -3.74 11.07 -17.84
N PHE A 81 -2.42 11.13 -17.63
CA PHE A 81 -1.79 12.15 -16.79
C PHE A 81 -1.21 13.36 -17.54
N LYS A 82 -1.39 13.50 -18.87
CA LYS A 82 -0.88 14.64 -19.68
C LYS A 82 -1.28 16.04 -19.20
N ASN A 83 -2.36 16.14 -18.44
CA ASN A 83 -2.96 17.40 -17.99
C ASN A 83 -2.86 17.61 -16.48
N ALA A 84 -2.07 16.80 -15.76
CA ALA A 84 -1.84 17.00 -14.32
C ALA A 84 -1.34 18.43 -14.03
N ASP A 85 -0.55 19.00 -14.95
CA ASP A 85 -0.01 20.36 -14.83
C ASP A 85 -0.97 21.46 -15.29
N ALA A 86 -2.13 21.13 -15.87
CA ALA A 86 -3.04 22.13 -16.45
C ALA A 86 -4.15 22.57 -15.47
N ALA A 87 -4.29 21.92 -14.32
CA ALA A 87 -5.37 22.16 -13.35
C ALA A 87 -4.95 22.85 -12.04
N GLY A 88 -3.66 23.17 -11.89
CA GLY A 88 -3.14 24.01 -10.81
C GLY A 88 -2.30 25.12 -11.41
N GLU A 89 -2.31 26.29 -10.76
CA GLU A 89 -1.37 27.40 -11.00
C GLU A 89 0.01 26.89 -11.45
N PRO A 90 0.67 27.57 -12.41
CA PRO A 90 1.99 27.17 -12.89
C PRO A 90 2.88 26.94 -11.66
N ARG A 91 3.26 25.68 -11.39
CA ARG A 91 4.27 25.37 -10.38
C ARG A 91 5.42 26.26 -10.76
N ALA A 92 5.68 27.26 -9.90
CA ALA A 92 6.61 28.32 -10.21
C ALA A 92 7.85 27.65 -10.81
N SER A 93 8.11 27.97 -12.06
CA SER A 93 9.42 27.82 -12.64
C SER A 93 10.34 28.75 -11.84
N SER A 94 10.68 28.33 -10.62
CA SER A 94 12.04 28.51 -10.17
C SER A 94 12.87 28.05 -11.35
N GLY A 95 13.67 28.97 -11.92
CA GLY A 95 14.45 28.76 -13.12
C GLY A 95 15.55 27.71 -12.95
N ALA A 96 15.23 26.59 -12.34
CA ALA A 96 15.95 25.34 -12.40
C ALA A 96 15.82 24.85 -13.84
N VAL A 97 16.88 25.15 -14.57
CA VAL A 97 17.14 24.68 -15.92
C VAL A 97 16.83 23.17 -16.01
N ARG A 98 16.10 22.77 -17.06
CA ARG A 98 15.89 21.37 -17.44
C ARG A 98 17.26 20.74 -17.73
N TRP A 99 17.85 20.03 -16.77
CA TRP A 99 19.12 19.31 -16.91
C TRP A 99 19.04 17.81 -16.58
N ALA A 100 17.84 17.22 -16.45
CA ALA A 100 17.72 15.78 -16.34
C ALA A 100 17.59 15.17 -17.76
N GLU A 101 18.42 14.16 -18.09
CA GLU A 101 18.33 13.38 -19.34
C GLU A 101 16.99 12.62 -19.45
N THR A 102 16.30 12.43 -18.32
CA THR A 102 14.99 11.75 -18.23
C THR A 102 13.93 12.73 -17.75
N ASP A 103 12.78 12.73 -18.43
CA ASP A 103 11.61 13.52 -18.03
C ASP A 103 11.03 12.93 -16.73
N PRO A 104 11.08 13.65 -15.58
CA PRO A 104 10.64 13.12 -14.29
C PRO A 104 9.18 12.67 -14.30
N ASP A 105 8.35 13.25 -15.16
CA ASP A 105 6.96 12.86 -15.32
C ASP A 105 6.85 11.48 -15.98
N LEU A 106 7.74 11.13 -16.91
CA LEU A 106 7.76 9.79 -17.51
C LEU A 106 8.25 8.72 -16.52
N ALA A 107 9.23 9.03 -15.68
CA ALA A 107 9.70 8.12 -14.63
C ALA A 107 8.62 7.87 -13.58
N ALA A 108 7.85 8.90 -13.21
CA ALA A 108 6.69 8.79 -12.32
C ALA A 108 5.64 7.83 -12.89
N ILE A 109 5.30 8.01 -14.17
CA ILE A 109 4.33 7.16 -14.85
C ILE A 109 4.83 5.72 -15.01
N ASP A 110 6.11 5.50 -15.32
CA ASP A 110 6.67 4.14 -15.40
C ASP A 110 6.55 3.40 -14.05
N LEU A 111 6.92 4.05 -12.95
CA LEU A 111 6.75 3.48 -11.62
C LEU A 111 5.29 3.14 -11.34
N LEU A 112 4.37 4.07 -11.63
CA LEU A 112 2.94 3.89 -11.43
C LEU A 112 2.38 2.71 -12.25
N GLU A 113 2.84 2.53 -13.49
CA GLU A 113 2.45 1.40 -14.34
C GLU A 113 2.91 0.05 -13.81
N ARG A 114 4.02 0.01 -13.05
CA ARG A 114 4.53 -1.20 -12.38
C ARG A 114 3.84 -1.49 -11.04
N MET A 115 3.27 -0.47 -10.39
CA MET A 115 2.47 -0.63 -9.16
C MET A 115 1.04 -1.08 -9.46
N LEU A 116 0.41 -0.51 -10.50
CA LEU A 116 -0.98 -0.76 -10.89
C LEU A 116 -1.11 -1.96 -11.84
N VAL A 117 -0.70 -3.14 -11.38
CA VAL A 117 -0.79 -4.40 -12.12
C VAL A 117 -1.83 -5.32 -11.45
N PHE A 118 -2.71 -5.94 -12.25
CA PHE A 118 -3.77 -6.81 -11.73
C PHE A 118 -3.21 -7.99 -10.92
N ASP A 119 -2.23 -8.71 -11.48
CA ASP A 119 -1.58 -9.83 -10.81
C ASP A 119 -0.64 -9.31 -9.70
N PRO A 120 -0.93 -9.62 -8.41
CA PRO A 120 -0.08 -9.18 -7.30
C PRO A 120 1.37 -9.61 -7.46
N LYS A 121 1.63 -10.81 -8.00
CA LYS A 121 2.98 -11.36 -8.13
C LYS A 121 3.82 -10.69 -9.21
N LYS A 122 3.19 -9.92 -10.09
CA LYS A 122 3.85 -9.16 -11.16
C LYS A 122 4.00 -7.69 -10.81
N ARG A 123 3.46 -7.23 -9.67
CA ARG A 123 3.69 -5.87 -9.18
C ARG A 123 5.14 -5.72 -8.74
N ILE A 124 5.66 -4.52 -8.90
CA ILE A 124 6.95 -4.15 -8.31
C ILE A 124 6.90 -4.33 -6.79
N THR A 125 7.99 -4.80 -6.19
CA THR A 125 8.08 -4.88 -4.71
C THR A 125 8.38 -3.49 -4.13
N ALA A 126 8.19 -3.31 -2.81
CA ALA A 126 8.56 -2.04 -2.16
C ALA A 126 10.07 -1.76 -2.32
N THR A 127 10.90 -2.78 -2.15
CA THR A 127 12.36 -2.70 -2.33
C THR A 127 12.73 -2.30 -3.76
N ASP A 128 12.14 -2.94 -4.78
CA ASP A 128 12.42 -2.61 -6.18
C ASP A 128 11.88 -1.22 -6.55
N ALA A 129 10.79 -0.77 -5.92
CA ALA A 129 10.23 0.56 -6.11
C ALA A 129 11.16 1.65 -5.55
N LEU A 130 11.77 1.44 -4.37
CA LEU A 130 12.76 2.37 -3.79
C LEU A 130 13.98 2.55 -4.71
N ALA A 131 14.42 1.48 -5.37
CA ALA A 131 15.51 1.52 -6.35
C ALA A 131 15.11 2.09 -7.73
N HIS A 132 13.85 2.49 -7.93
CA HIS A 132 13.36 2.99 -9.21
C HIS A 132 13.89 4.38 -9.54
N GLU A 133 14.10 4.69 -10.83
CA GLU A 133 14.65 5.98 -11.30
C GLU A 133 13.91 7.21 -10.76
N TYR A 134 12.58 7.12 -10.62
CA TYR A 134 11.74 8.17 -10.03
C TYR A 134 12.13 8.52 -8.58
N LEU A 135 12.60 7.55 -7.79
CA LEU A 135 13.00 7.73 -6.39
C LEU A 135 14.51 7.86 -6.22
N ALA A 136 15.30 7.80 -7.31
CA ALA A 136 16.76 7.90 -7.28
C ALA A 136 17.32 9.11 -6.50
N PRO A 137 16.70 10.31 -6.49
CA PRO A 137 17.17 11.43 -5.67
C PRO A 137 17.09 11.20 -4.16
N TYR A 138 16.28 10.24 -3.70
CA TYR A 138 16.02 9.95 -2.28
C TYR A 138 16.48 8.56 -1.86
N HIS A 139 16.77 7.68 -2.82
CA HIS A 139 17.16 6.30 -2.55
C HIS A 139 18.50 6.24 -1.80
N ASP A 140 18.49 5.61 -0.63
CA ASP A 140 19.68 5.37 0.19
C ASP A 140 19.59 3.96 0.80
N PRO A 141 20.29 2.96 0.22
CA PRO A 141 20.29 1.60 0.75
C PRO A 141 20.77 1.47 2.20
N SER A 142 21.49 2.46 2.74
CA SER A 142 21.95 2.45 4.13
C SER A 142 20.89 2.96 5.12
N ASP A 143 19.88 3.69 4.64
CA ASP A 143 18.75 4.21 5.40
C ASP A 143 17.42 3.52 5.04
N GLU A 144 17.49 2.36 4.39
CA GLU A 144 16.36 1.51 4.01
C GLU A 144 16.46 0.11 4.67
N PRO A 145 16.40 0.03 6.02
CA PRO A 145 16.58 -1.24 6.73
C PRO A 145 15.40 -2.20 6.54
N VAL A 146 15.69 -3.49 6.63
CA VAL A 146 14.68 -4.55 6.72
C VAL A 146 14.58 -5.02 8.17
N ALA A 147 13.37 -5.34 8.62
CA ALA A 147 13.18 -5.92 9.95
C ALA A 147 13.92 -7.27 10.06
N ASP A 148 14.74 -7.45 11.10
CA ASP A 148 15.53 -8.66 11.33
C ASP A 148 14.65 -9.90 11.55
N GLU A 149 13.49 -9.70 12.18
CA GLU A 149 12.54 -10.76 12.50
C GLU A 149 11.17 -10.47 11.89
N LYS A 150 10.49 -11.52 11.46
CA LYS A 150 9.09 -11.42 11.05
C LYS A 150 8.24 -11.23 12.29
N PHE A 151 7.32 -10.28 12.23
CA PHE A 151 6.31 -10.12 13.27
C PHE A 151 5.51 -11.41 13.43
N ASP A 152 5.39 -11.89 14.68
CA ASP A 152 4.64 -13.11 14.97
C ASP A 152 3.13 -12.80 14.98
N TRP A 153 2.42 -13.36 14.00
CA TRP A 153 0.97 -13.24 13.88
C TRP A 153 0.20 -14.33 14.61
N SER A 154 0.87 -15.26 15.32
CA SER A 154 0.22 -16.38 16.00
C SER A 154 -0.86 -15.96 17.00
N PHE A 155 -0.74 -14.76 17.57
CA PHE A 155 -1.77 -14.17 18.44
C PHE A 155 -3.12 -13.95 17.74
N ASN A 156 -3.14 -13.68 16.43
CA ASN A 156 -4.36 -13.31 15.73
C ASN A 156 -5.33 -14.49 15.57
N ASP A 157 -4.80 -15.72 15.57
CA ASP A 157 -5.58 -16.95 15.54
C ASP A 157 -5.91 -17.48 16.95
N ALA A 158 -5.50 -16.77 18.01
CA ALA A 158 -5.71 -17.20 19.38
C ALA A 158 -7.16 -16.92 19.84
N ASP A 159 -7.89 -17.98 20.20
CA ASP A 159 -9.21 -17.87 20.81
C ASP A 159 -9.08 -17.80 22.34
N LEU A 160 -8.79 -16.60 22.85
CA LEU A 160 -8.59 -16.35 24.27
C LEU A 160 -9.78 -15.60 24.90
N PRO A 161 -10.13 -15.90 26.16
CA PRO A 161 -11.11 -15.10 26.90
C PRO A 161 -10.72 -13.63 26.99
N VAL A 162 -11.72 -12.74 27.03
CA VAL A 162 -11.53 -11.28 27.13
C VAL A 162 -10.62 -10.89 28.30
N ASP A 163 -10.73 -11.57 29.44
CA ASP A 163 -9.88 -11.26 30.60
C ASP A 163 -8.41 -11.63 30.38
N THR A 164 -8.13 -12.68 29.60
CA THR A 164 -6.76 -13.02 29.17
C THR A 164 -6.21 -11.94 28.24
N TRP A 165 -7.00 -11.45 27.28
CA TRP A 165 -6.59 -10.34 26.42
C TRP A 165 -6.28 -9.07 27.22
N LYS A 166 -7.09 -8.73 28.23
CA LYS A 166 -6.82 -7.59 29.12
C LYS A 166 -5.49 -7.74 29.85
N ILE A 167 -5.19 -8.94 30.36
CA ILE A 167 -3.92 -9.21 31.04
C ILE A 167 -2.75 -9.05 30.07
N MET A 168 -2.83 -9.65 28.88
CA MET A 168 -1.76 -9.54 27.87
C MET A 168 -1.50 -8.09 27.46
N MET A 169 -2.55 -7.31 27.15
CA MET A 169 -2.40 -5.89 26.82
C MET A 169 -1.82 -5.08 27.98
N TYR A 170 -2.23 -5.37 29.22
CA TYR A 170 -1.71 -4.68 30.39
C TYR A 170 -0.23 -5.02 30.63
N SER A 171 0.16 -6.28 30.47
CA SER A 171 1.56 -6.71 30.53
C SER A 171 2.42 -6.00 29.49
N GLU A 172 1.96 -5.90 28.23
CA GLU A 172 2.66 -5.18 27.17
C GLU A 172 2.90 -3.70 27.52
N ILE A 173 1.89 -3.05 28.13
CA ILE A 173 2.01 -1.66 28.61
C ILE A 173 3.06 -1.56 29.71
N LEU A 174 3.08 -2.49 30.66
CA LEU A 174 4.07 -2.51 31.75
C LEU A 174 5.49 -2.74 31.22
N GLU A 175 5.65 -3.66 30.27
CA GLU A 175 6.92 -3.96 29.61
C GLU A 175 7.44 -2.75 28.83
N TYR A 176 6.60 -2.11 28.02
CA TYR A 176 6.95 -0.89 27.30
C TYR A 176 7.41 0.24 28.24
N HIS A 177 6.76 0.37 29.41
CA HIS A 177 7.12 1.37 30.42
C HIS A 177 8.22 0.93 31.39
N ASN A 178 8.79 -0.27 31.22
CA ASN A 178 9.93 -0.79 31.98
C ASN A 178 9.75 -0.74 33.51
N VAL A 179 8.51 -0.91 34.00
CA VAL A 179 8.16 -0.72 35.42
C VAL A 179 8.82 -1.77 36.34
N ASP A 180 9.47 -2.80 35.79
CA ASP A 180 10.22 -3.80 36.55
C ASP A 180 11.73 -3.50 36.70
N SER A 181 12.18 -2.27 36.41
CA SER A 181 13.59 -1.86 36.61
C SER A 181 13.83 -0.87 37.75
N ASN A 182 12.93 -0.75 38.74
CA ASN A 182 13.24 -0.06 40.00
C ASN A 182 12.94 -0.92 41.25
N PRO A 183 13.94 -1.61 41.82
CA PRO A 183 13.81 -2.38 43.07
C PRO A 183 13.40 -1.54 44.29
N GLN A 184 13.42 -0.20 44.23
CA GLN A 184 13.16 0.68 45.38
C GLN A 184 11.67 0.94 45.66
N ALA A 185 10.75 0.61 44.77
CA ALA A 185 9.32 0.89 44.99
C ALA A 185 8.61 -0.12 45.93
N MET A 186 9.26 -1.24 46.29
CA MET A 186 8.69 -2.27 47.16
C MET A 186 9.03 -2.11 48.66
N GLU A 187 10.03 -1.29 49.03
CA GLU A 187 10.38 -1.08 50.45
C GLU A 187 9.50 -0.01 51.14
N ASP A 188 8.94 0.95 50.40
CA ASP A 188 8.19 2.07 50.98
C ASP A 188 6.74 1.72 51.39
N GLN A 189 6.24 0.53 51.05
CA GLN A 189 4.88 0.10 51.44
C GLN A 189 4.84 -0.79 52.70
N GLN A 190 5.98 -1.14 53.31
CA GLN A 190 6.01 -1.90 54.57
C GLN A 190 6.19 -1.06 55.84
N PHE A 191 6.46 0.24 55.74
CA PHE A 191 6.79 1.08 56.91
C PHE A 191 5.76 2.13 57.35
N ASN A 192 4.57 2.19 56.72
CA ASN A 192 3.53 3.14 57.16
C ASN A 192 2.27 2.47 57.72
N GLY A 193 2.47 1.34 58.41
CA GLY A 193 1.47 0.71 59.28
C GLY A 193 1.82 0.88 60.75
N GLN A 194 1.62 2.09 61.30
CA GLN A 194 1.34 2.32 62.72
C GLN A 194 0.25 3.39 62.86
#